data_AF-A0A6G1RB42-F1
#
_entry.id   AF-A0A6G1RB42-F1
#
_cell.length_a   1.000
_cell.length_b   1.000
_cell.length_c   1.000
_cell.angle_alpha   90.00
_cell.angle_beta   90.00
_cell.angle_gamma   90.00
#
_symmetry.space_group_name_H-M   'P 1'
#
loop_
_entity.id
_entity.type
_entity.pdbx_description
1 polymer ?
#
loop_
_entity_poly.entity_id
_entity_poly.type
_entity_poly.pdbx_seq_one_letter_code
_entity_poly.pdbx_strand_id
1 'polypeptide(L)'
;EEDSDPCVADAPRVPDCPLCSSSAEAARLQRAGGAPRPPEWVPDSTCSQCSACRSPFTLLRRRHHCRSCGKIFCARCSPHAAALPHYGQPKPVRVCTHCYVTHLSPTPRHARSQ
;
A
#
# COMPACT_ATOMS: atom_id res chain seq x y z
N GLU A 1 22.13 26.03 13.05
CA GLU A 1 20.92 25.48 13.66
C GLU A 1 19.87 25.32 12.58
N GLU A 2 19.36 24.09 12.46
CA GLU A 2 18.20 23.61 11.69
C GLU A 2 17.97 24.10 10.24
N ASP A 3 18.57 23.35 9.31
CA ASP A 3 18.21 23.31 7.89
C ASP A 3 16.92 22.49 7.72
N SER A 4 15.84 23.14 7.29
CA SER A 4 14.53 22.52 7.07
C SER A 4 14.26 22.41 5.57
N ASP A 5 14.56 21.23 5.03
CA ASP A 5 14.44 20.88 3.61
C ASP A 5 12.94 20.67 3.21
N PRO A 6 12.36 21.48 2.30
CA PRO A 6 10.92 21.51 2.03
C PRO A 6 10.39 20.41 1.08
N CYS A 7 11.17 19.38 0.76
CA CYS A 7 10.85 18.44 -0.31
C CYS A 7 9.86 17.30 0.03
N VAL A 8 9.34 17.19 1.25
CA VAL A 8 8.51 16.03 1.69
C VAL A 8 7.00 16.24 1.61
N ALA A 9 6.53 17.32 1.00
CA ALA A 9 5.11 17.55 0.80
C ALA A 9 4.58 16.81 -0.45
N ASP A 10 3.58 15.96 -0.22
CA ASP A 10 2.64 15.40 -1.20
C ASP A 10 2.99 14.08 -1.91
N ALA A 11 3.38 13.05 -1.14
CA ALA A 11 2.91 11.70 -1.47
C ALA A 11 1.58 11.48 -0.72
N PRO A 12 0.48 11.06 -1.37
CA PRO A 12 -0.80 10.85 -0.70
C PRO A 12 -0.64 9.75 0.36
N ARG A 13 -0.44 10.18 1.61
CA ARG A 13 -0.34 9.32 2.78
C ARG A 13 -1.67 8.61 2.92
N VAL A 14 -1.68 7.30 2.74
CA VAL A 14 -2.84 6.48 3.10
C VAL A 14 -2.75 6.23 4.60
N PRO A 15 -3.64 6.81 5.45
CA PRO A 15 -3.58 6.60 6.90
C PRO A 15 -3.61 5.11 7.22
N ASP A 16 -2.80 4.66 8.19
CA ASP A 16 -2.75 3.27 8.68
C ASP A 16 -2.19 2.23 7.70
N CYS A 17 -1.18 2.57 6.87
CA CYS A 17 -0.57 1.54 6.02
C CYS A 17 0.42 0.74 6.88
N PRO A 18 0.26 -0.58 7.04
CA PRO A 18 1.21 -1.39 7.80
C PRO A 18 2.61 -1.39 7.15
N LEU A 19 2.71 -0.98 5.88
CA LEU A 19 3.97 -0.77 5.16
C LEU A 19 4.56 0.64 5.34
N CYS A 20 3.81 1.61 5.87
CA CYS A 20 4.26 3.00 6.05
C CYS A 20 4.31 3.48 7.51
N SER A 21 3.62 2.80 8.43
CA SER A 21 3.57 3.20 9.84
C SER A 21 4.62 2.48 10.66
N SER A 22 5.72 3.21 10.90
CA SER A 22 6.84 2.93 11.82
C SER A 22 7.86 1.87 11.39
N SER A 23 9.09 2.35 11.20
CA SER A 23 10.30 1.54 11.06
C SER A 23 10.61 0.65 12.27
N ALA A 24 9.98 0.90 13.42
CA ALA A 24 10.19 0.16 14.66
C ALA A 24 9.46 -1.20 14.70
N GLU A 25 8.25 -1.32 14.15
CA GLU A 25 7.51 -2.60 14.13
C GLU A 25 7.95 -3.50 12.97
N ALA A 26 8.27 -2.92 11.81
CA ALA A 26 8.84 -3.66 10.68
C ALA A 26 10.12 -4.42 11.08
N ALA A 27 11.00 -3.78 11.85
CA ALA A 27 12.27 -4.36 12.31
C ALA A 27 12.11 -5.54 13.28
N ARG A 28 11.00 -5.63 14.03
CA ARG A 28 10.77 -6.73 14.99
C ARG A 28 10.35 -8.04 14.30
N LEU A 29 9.67 -7.96 13.16
CA LEU A 29 9.24 -9.13 12.39
C LEU A 29 10.35 -9.76 11.53
N GLN A 30 11.42 -9.02 11.20
CA GLN A 30 12.52 -9.52 10.38
C GLN A 30 13.44 -10.56 11.07
N ARG A 31 13.37 -10.74 12.40
CA ARG A 31 14.26 -11.68 13.12
C ARG A 31 13.84 -13.16 13.07
N ALA A 32 12.76 -13.50 12.38
CA ALA A 32 12.19 -14.86 12.37
C ALA A 32 12.38 -15.67 11.07
N GLY A 33 13.16 -15.19 10.10
CA GLY A 33 13.54 -15.96 8.90
C GLY A 33 12.37 -16.43 8.00
N GLY A 34 11.14 -15.99 8.25
CA GLY A 34 9.97 -16.31 7.46
C GLY A 34 9.69 -15.25 6.41
N ALA A 35 9.15 -15.66 5.25
CA ALA A 35 8.59 -14.73 4.28
C ALA A 35 7.58 -13.80 4.99
N PRO A 36 7.56 -12.49 4.66
CA PRO A 36 6.60 -11.58 5.27
C PRO A 36 5.19 -12.11 5.02
N ARG A 37 4.36 -12.14 6.07
CA ARG A 37 2.97 -12.62 5.91
C ARG A 37 2.15 -11.59 5.11
N PRO A 38 1.17 -12.03 4.30
CA PRO A 38 0.23 -11.12 3.68
C PRO A 38 -0.42 -10.21 4.73
N PRO A 39 -0.69 -8.93 4.40
CA PRO A 39 -1.37 -8.04 5.32
C PRO A 39 -2.78 -8.55 5.63
N GLU A 40 -3.24 -8.32 6.85
CA GLU A 40 -4.63 -8.55 7.20
C GLU A 40 -5.54 -7.63 6.39
N TRP A 41 -6.64 -8.18 5.88
CA TRP A 41 -7.59 -7.40 5.10
C TRP A 41 -8.56 -6.71 6.03
N VAL A 42 -8.78 -5.41 5.77
CA VAL A 42 -9.80 -4.65 6.48
C VAL A 42 -11.17 -5.26 6.15
N PRO A 43 -12.01 -5.59 7.16
CA PRO A 43 -13.36 -6.08 6.91
C PRO A 43 -14.21 -5.08 6.13
N ASP A 44 -15.06 -5.56 5.22
CA ASP A 44 -15.91 -4.69 4.39
C ASP A 44 -16.86 -3.81 5.22
N SER A 45 -17.31 -4.32 6.38
CA SER A 45 -18.22 -3.63 7.29
C SER A 45 -17.60 -2.40 7.95
N THR A 46 -16.28 -2.34 8.09
CA THR A 46 -15.58 -1.24 8.75
C THR A 46 -15.16 -0.12 7.78
N CYS A 47 -15.40 -0.31 6.47
CA CYS A 47 -14.99 0.64 5.45
C CYS A 47 -16.18 1.11 4.59
N SER A 48 -16.71 2.29 4.94
CA SER A 48 -17.82 2.95 4.22
C SER A 48 -17.36 3.76 3.00
N GLN A 49 -16.06 4.06 2.89
CA GLN A 49 -15.50 4.94 1.86
C GLN A 49 -14.15 4.45 1.36
N CYS A 50 -13.78 4.84 0.14
CA CYS A 50 -12.48 4.46 -0.43
C CYS A 50 -11.31 4.99 0.41
N SER A 51 -10.35 4.12 0.75
CA SER A 51 -9.18 4.48 1.56
C SER A 51 -8.24 5.51 0.92
N ALA A 52 -8.39 5.79 -0.39
CA ALA A 52 -7.61 6.81 -1.11
C ALA A 52 -8.46 8.07 -1.38
N CYS A 53 -9.48 7.97 -2.24
CA CYS A 53 -10.25 9.14 -2.66
C CYS A 53 -11.37 9.56 -1.71
N ARG A 54 -11.58 8.81 -0.61
CA ARG A 54 -12.64 9.04 0.40
C ARG A 54 -14.07 9.06 -0.14
N SER A 55 -14.29 8.68 -1.41
CA SER A 55 -15.63 8.58 -1.97
C SER A 55 -16.40 7.42 -1.32
N PRO A 56 -17.65 7.62 -0.89
CA PRO A 56 -18.47 6.56 -0.30
C PRO A 56 -18.69 5.40 -1.26
N PHE A 57 -18.68 4.19 -0.73
CA PHE A 57 -19.08 3.01 -1.50
C PHE A 57 -20.59 2.98 -1.69
N THR A 58 -21.02 2.53 -2.87
CA THR A 58 -22.42 2.41 -3.26
C THR A 58 -22.60 1.10 -4.03
N LEU A 59 -23.83 0.76 -4.43
CA LEU A 59 -24.08 -0.42 -5.26
C LEU A 59 -23.28 -0.40 -6.58
N LEU A 60 -23.02 0.80 -7.12
CA LEU A 60 -22.24 1.00 -8.34
C LEU A 60 -20.74 1.18 -8.06
N ARG A 61 -20.37 1.78 -6.91
CA ARG A 61 -18.97 1.90 -6.46
C ARG A 61 -18.66 0.77 -5.48
N ARG A 62 -18.24 -0.38 -6.02
CA ARG A 62 -17.91 -1.57 -5.23
C ARG A 62 -16.56 -1.47 -4.52
N ARG A 63 -16.40 -2.25 -3.45
CA ARG A 63 -15.19 -2.38 -2.64
C ARG A 63 -14.18 -3.32 -3.30
N HIS A 64 -12.90 -2.99 -3.19
CA HIS A 64 -11.80 -3.82 -3.66
C HIS A 64 -10.60 -3.76 -2.71
N HIS A 65 -10.10 -4.91 -2.27
CA HIS A 65 -8.89 -4.95 -1.45
C HIS A 65 -7.61 -4.77 -2.27
N CYS A 66 -6.63 -4.06 -1.72
CA CYS A 66 -5.27 -4.13 -2.19
C CYS A 66 -4.57 -5.33 -1.54
N ARG A 67 -4.04 -6.25 -2.36
CA ARG A 67 -3.38 -7.46 -1.85
C ARG A 67 -2.01 -7.20 -1.21
N SER A 68 -1.45 -6.01 -1.43
CA SER A 68 -0.17 -5.58 -0.87
C SER A 68 -0.30 -4.85 0.47
N CYS A 69 -1.38 -4.08 0.72
CA CYS A 69 -1.56 -3.35 1.99
C CYS A 69 -2.84 -3.67 2.78
N GLY A 70 -3.72 -4.54 2.26
CA GLY A 70 -4.92 -5.02 2.96
C GLY A 70 -6.12 -4.06 2.99
N LYS A 71 -5.94 -2.79 2.62
CA LYS A 71 -7.01 -1.77 2.64
C LYS A 71 -8.00 -1.87 1.48
N ILE A 72 -9.14 -1.19 1.63
CA ILE A 72 -10.26 -1.20 0.67
C ILE A 72 -10.29 0.07 -0.19
N PHE A 73 -10.41 -0.12 -1.51
CA PHE A 73 -10.38 0.92 -2.54
C PHE A 73 -11.55 0.78 -3.53
N CYS A 74 -11.85 1.85 -4.25
CA CYS A 74 -12.72 1.77 -5.43
C CYS A 74 -11.92 1.38 -6.68
N ALA A 75 -12.60 0.97 -7.76
CA ALA A 75 -11.95 0.47 -8.98
C ALA A 75 -10.91 1.45 -9.54
N ARG A 76 -11.22 2.76 -9.49
CA ARG A 76 -10.32 3.84 -9.95
C ARG A 76 -9.04 3.96 -9.12
N CYS A 77 -9.09 3.71 -7.82
CA CYS A 77 -7.94 3.82 -6.92
C CYS A 77 -7.13 2.52 -6.80
N SER A 78 -7.61 1.43 -7.40
CA SER A 78 -6.90 0.16 -7.50
C SER A 78 -6.97 -0.45 -8.90
N PRO A 79 -6.53 0.26 -9.95
CA PRO A 79 -6.66 -0.23 -11.32
C PRO A 79 -5.58 -1.25 -11.71
N HIS A 80 -4.52 -1.38 -10.90
CA HIS A 80 -3.34 -2.18 -11.25
C HIS A 80 -3.41 -3.62 -10.73
N ALA A 81 -2.68 -4.49 -11.41
CA ALA A 81 -2.37 -5.83 -10.94
C ALA A 81 -0.85 -6.05 -10.94
N ALA A 82 -0.33 -6.74 -9.92
CA ALA A 82 1.08 -7.06 -9.78
C ALA A 82 1.25 -8.39 -9.05
N ALA A 83 2.29 -9.16 -9.40
CA ALA A 83 2.64 -10.36 -8.64
C ALA A 83 3.22 -9.96 -7.28
N LEU A 84 2.90 -10.72 -6.24
CA LEU A 84 3.46 -10.55 -4.89
C LEU A 84 4.12 -11.87 -4.44
N PRO A 85 5.28 -12.27 -5.03
CA PRO A 85 5.92 -13.55 -4.70
C PRO A 85 6.32 -13.65 -3.22
N HIS A 86 6.67 -12.52 -2.59
CA HIS A 86 6.99 -12.44 -1.16
C HIS A 86 5.79 -12.78 -0.25
N TYR A 87 4.56 -12.70 -0.77
CA TYR A 87 3.33 -13.13 -0.10
C TYR A 87 2.79 -14.47 -0.63
N GLY A 88 3.58 -15.23 -1.39
CA GLY A 88 3.15 -16.48 -2.00
C GLY A 88 2.12 -16.30 -3.12
N GLN A 89 2.03 -15.11 -3.72
CA GLN A 89 1.11 -14.80 -4.82
C GLN A 89 1.89 -14.57 -6.11
N PRO A 90 2.33 -15.63 -6.82
CA PRO A 90 3.14 -15.50 -8.04
C PRO A 90 2.34 -14.95 -9.24
N LYS A 91 1.01 -15.08 -9.21
CA LYS A 91 0.12 -14.53 -10.25
C LYS A 91 -0.22 -13.07 -9.94
N PRO A 92 -0.41 -12.21 -10.95
CA PRO A 92 -0.81 -10.83 -10.73
C PRO A 92 -2.13 -10.71 -9.96
N VAL A 93 -2.11 -9.95 -8.87
CA VAL A 93 -3.26 -9.67 -8.02
C VAL A 93 -3.51 -8.17 -7.93
N ARG A 94 -4.76 -7.78 -7.64
CA ARG A 94 -5.14 -6.36 -7.58
C ARG A 94 -4.39 -5.60 -6.48
N VAL A 95 -3.84 -4.45 -6.85
CA VAL A 95 -3.16 -3.54 -5.92
C VAL A 95 -3.63 -2.10 -6.11
N CYS A 96 -3.56 -1.29 -5.04
CA CYS A 96 -3.86 0.13 -5.16
C CYS A 96 -2.74 0.86 -5.92
N THR A 97 -3.05 2.04 -6.47
CA THR A 97 -2.05 2.86 -7.18
C THR A 97 -0.83 3.16 -6.32
N HIS A 98 -1.03 3.47 -5.04
CA HIS A 98 0.08 3.73 -4.11
C HIS A 98 1.04 2.53 -3.99
N CYS A 99 0.52 1.33 -3.72
CA CYS A 99 1.37 0.15 -3.60
C CYS A 99 2.05 -0.23 -4.92
N TYR A 100 1.34 -0.05 -6.04
CA TYR A 100 1.90 -0.32 -7.36
C TYR A 100 3.12 0.57 -7.62
N VAL A 101 3.00 1.89 -7.43
CA VAL A 101 4.09 2.85 -7.72
C VAL A 101 5.22 2.80 -6.68
N THR A 102 4.91 2.54 -5.42
CA THR A 102 5.90 2.69 -4.34
C THR A 102 6.71 1.41 -4.08
N HIS A 103 6.10 0.24 -4.32
CA HIS A 103 6.66 -1.04 -3.89
C HIS A 103 6.84 -2.06 -5.01
N LEU A 104 6.17 -1.90 -6.16
CA LEU A 104 6.05 -2.97 -7.16
C LEU A 104 6.44 -2.56 -8.57
N SER A 105 6.43 -1.27 -8.91
CA SER A 105 6.87 -0.81 -10.22
C SER A 105 8.39 -0.97 -10.34
N PRO A 106 8.89 -1.58 -11.42
CA PRO A 106 10.33 -1.69 -11.68
C PRO A 106 10.93 -0.37 -12.17
N THR A 107 10.23 0.77 -12.03
CA THR A 107 10.85 2.07 -12.23
C THR A 107 12.08 2.11 -11.32
N PRO A 108 13.27 2.41 -11.84
CA PRO A 108 14.45 2.53 -11.01
C PRO A 108 14.08 3.60 -9.98
N ARG A 109 13.93 3.17 -8.71
CA ARG A 109 14.03 4.08 -7.57
C ARG A 109 15.27 4.88 -7.90
N HIS A 110 15.11 6.18 -8.15
CA HIS A 110 16.22 7.02 -8.55
C HIS A 110 17.45 6.56 -7.78
N ALA A 111 18.47 6.12 -8.52
CA ALA A 111 19.82 6.17 -8.05
C ALA A 111 19.90 7.48 -7.28
N ARG A 112 20.05 7.39 -5.96
CA ARG A 112 20.51 8.52 -5.17
C ARG A 112 21.94 8.72 -5.63
N SER A 113 22.08 9.39 -6.78
CA SER A 113 23.31 9.95 -7.26
C SER A 113 23.60 11.13 -6.33
N GLN A 114 24.62 10.90 -5.49
CA GLN A 114 25.50 11.86 -4.82
C GLN A 114 24.82 12.96 -4.01
#